data_AF-A0AAF6AK91-F1
#
_entry.id   AF-A0AAF6AK91-F1
#
_cell.length_a   1.000
_cell.length_b   1.000
_cell.length_c   1.000
_cell.angle_alpha   90.00
_cell.angle_beta   90.00
_cell.angle_gamma   90.00
#
_symmetry.space_group_name_H-M   'P 1'
#
loop_
_entity.id
_entity.type
_entity.pdbx_description
1 polymer ?
#
loop_
_entity_poly.entity_id
_entity_poly.type
_entity_poly.pdbx_seq_one_letter_code
_entity_poly.pdbx_strand_id
1 'polypeptide(L)'
;MIDFTRESSESSSTMYEECCELTCNPWDLRFTQDLISARFRPPYGNFTVYDGVRQILDGGMSPSDFPRIRVMRHEGQLWCLDNRRLYVFRLSKVPTIKVSVVATRCSLTRSLSAFPPNVLVEMSTAEFFPLVIWAHKVQSTLASFTRMMRIWIPGYHVDSSLLSSKRLGECVL
;
A
#
# COMPACT_ATOMS: atom_id res chain seq x y z
N MET A 1 -13.72 28.69 48.18
CA MET A 1 -13.56 28.98 46.75
C MET A 1 -13.01 27.70 46.12
N ILE A 2 -13.88 26.93 45.47
CA ILE A 2 -13.54 25.62 44.89
C ILE A 2 -13.41 25.86 43.40
N ASP A 3 -12.18 25.78 42.86
CA ASP A 3 -11.97 25.83 41.43
C ASP A 3 -12.14 24.42 40.85
N PHE A 4 -13.23 24.29 40.10
CA PHE A 4 -13.61 23.12 39.34
C PHE A 4 -13.19 23.38 37.89
N THR A 5 -11.93 23.09 37.53
CA THR A 5 -11.52 23.08 36.13
C THR A 5 -11.87 21.73 35.52
N ARG A 6 -13.00 21.73 34.81
CA ARG A 6 -13.50 20.67 33.95
C ARG A 6 -12.93 20.84 32.53
N GLU A 7 -12.83 19.70 31.86
CA GLU A 7 -12.90 19.49 30.41
C GLU A 7 -11.62 19.49 29.54
N SER A 8 -11.18 18.26 29.26
CA SER A 8 -11.26 17.61 27.95
C SER A 8 -10.61 18.28 26.74
N SER A 9 -9.58 17.61 26.22
CA SER A 9 -9.45 17.44 24.76
C SER A 9 -8.94 16.04 24.46
N GLU A 10 -9.87 15.16 24.12
CA GLU A 10 -9.64 13.87 23.47
C GLU A 10 -8.87 14.09 22.17
N SER A 11 -7.58 13.77 22.17
CA SER A 11 -6.82 13.55 20.94
C SER A 11 -6.83 12.05 20.69
N SER A 12 -7.71 11.62 19.78
CA SER A 12 -7.82 10.27 19.25
C SER A 12 -6.51 9.87 18.58
N SER A 13 -5.54 9.49 19.41
CA SER A 13 -4.28 8.89 19.03
C SER A 13 -4.54 7.42 18.78
N THR A 14 -4.58 7.05 17.51
CA THR A 14 -4.56 5.66 17.10
C THR A 14 -3.36 4.96 17.75
N MET A 15 -3.67 4.02 18.65
CA MET A 15 -2.76 3.23 19.51
C MET A 15 -1.82 2.29 18.73
N TYR A 16 -1.01 2.82 17.83
CA TYR A 16 0.16 2.11 17.33
C TYR A 16 1.40 2.77 17.89
N GLU A 17 2.14 2.02 18.70
CA GLU A 17 3.52 2.36 19.00
C GLU A 17 4.29 2.13 17.68
N GLU A 18 4.78 3.22 17.07
CA GLU A 18 5.76 3.12 15.99
C GLU A 18 7.04 2.56 16.61
N CYS A 19 7.37 1.31 16.27
CA CYS A 19 8.42 0.57 16.97
C CYS A 19 9.80 0.73 16.32
N CYS A 20 9.87 1.02 15.03
CA CYS A 20 11.13 1.32 14.34
C CYS A 20 10.91 1.89 12.95
N GLU A 21 11.90 2.64 12.45
CA GLU A 21 11.97 3.07 11.05
C GLU A 21 12.80 2.07 10.22
N LEU A 22 12.36 1.78 9.00
CA LEU A 22 13.06 0.91 8.05
C LEU A 22 13.17 1.62 6.70
N THR A 23 14.24 1.35 5.96
CA THR A 23 14.39 1.76 4.56
C THR A 23 14.30 0.51 3.69
N CYS A 24 13.39 0.48 2.71
CA CYS A 24 13.19 -0.69 1.85
C CYS A 24 12.76 -0.29 0.43
N ASN A 25 12.82 -1.25 -0.49
CA ASN A 25 12.26 -1.08 -1.83
C ASN A 25 10.73 -1.22 -1.77
N PRO A 26 9.93 -0.33 -2.41
CA PRO A 26 8.48 -0.49 -2.50
C PRO A 26 7.99 -1.85 -3.03
N TRP A 27 8.80 -2.53 -3.85
CA TRP A 27 8.47 -3.86 -4.38
C TRP A 27 8.59 -4.99 -3.33
N ASP A 28 9.29 -4.74 -2.21
CA ASP A 28 9.41 -5.70 -1.10
C ASP A 28 8.18 -5.68 -0.17
N LEU A 29 7.34 -4.65 -0.27
CA LEU A 29 6.12 -4.51 0.54
C LEU A 29 4.93 -5.24 -0.11
N ARG A 30 3.93 -5.63 0.67
CA ARG A 30 2.67 -6.23 0.20
C ARG A 30 1.49 -5.31 0.44
N PHE A 31 0.49 -5.39 -0.41
CA PHE A 31 -0.76 -4.67 -0.20
C PHE A 31 -1.63 -5.44 0.79
N THR A 32 -2.29 -4.74 1.71
CA THR A 32 -3.29 -5.32 2.62
C THR A 32 -4.71 -5.24 2.07
N GLN A 33 -4.90 -4.60 0.92
CA GLN A 33 -6.18 -4.43 0.25
C GLN A 33 -6.03 -4.86 -1.21
N ASP A 34 -7.06 -5.52 -1.73
CA ASP A 34 -7.23 -5.90 -3.13
C ASP A 34 -7.95 -4.82 -3.95
N LEU A 35 -8.72 -3.97 -3.28
CA LEU A 35 -9.35 -2.77 -3.86
C LEU A 35 -8.87 -1.51 -3.13
N ILE A 36 -8.50 -0.48 -3.88
CA ILE A 36 -8.16 0.85 -3.34
C ILE A 36 -8.96 1.94 -4.06
N SER A 37 -9.30 3.00 -3.32
CA SER A 37 -9.91 4.18 -3.94
C SER A 37 -8.88 4.95 -4.78
N ALA A 38 -9.31 5.46 -5.94
CA ALA A 38 -8.51 6.36 -6.77
C ALA A 38 -8.12 7.65 -6.05
N ARG A 39 -8.95 8.13 -5.12
CA ARG A 39 -8.74 9.41 -4.42
C ARG A 39 -8.10 9.18 -3.05
N PHE A 40 -7.25 10.09 -2.62
CA PHE A 40 -6.77 10.11 -1.23
C PHE A 40 -7.90 10.52 -0.27
N ARG A 41 -7.71 10.22 1.03
CA ARG A 41 -8.65 10.69 2.06
C ARG A 41 -8.40 12.18 2.33
N PRO A 42 -9.40 12.92 2.85
CA PRO A 42 -9.19 14.27 3.35
C PRO A 42 -7.97 14.36 4.29
N PRO A 43 -7.20 15.45 4.26
CA PRO A 43 -7.45 16.68 3.50
C PRO A 43 -7.10 16.60 2.00
N TYR A 44 -6.41 15.54 1.56
CA TYR A 44 -5.97 15.35 0.17
C TYR A 44 -7.06 14.80 -0.76
N GLY A 45 -8.34 15.04 -0.45
CA GLY A 45 -9.47 14.44 -1.16
C GLY A 45 -9.55 14.78 -2.65
N ASN A 46 -8.91 15.87 -3.08
CA ASN A 46 -8.83 16.28 -4.49
C ASN A 46 -7.64 15.68 -5.25
N PHE A 47 -6.79 14.94 -4.55
CA PHE A 47 -5.61 14.31 -5.12
C PHE A 47 -5.91 12.84 -5.41
N THR A 48 -5.57 12.38 -6.61
CA THR A 48 -5.67 10.96 -6.98
C THR A 48 -4.33 10.24 -6.89
N VAL A 49 -4.36 8.91 -6.85
CA VAL A 49 -3.14 8.09 -6.97
C VAL A 49 -2.42 8.36 -8.29
N TYR A 50 -3.15 8.61 -9.38
CA TYR A 50 -2.53 8.91 -10.67
C TYR A 50 -1.87 10.28 -10.69
N ASP A 51 -2.45 11.28 -10.01
CA ASP A 51 -1.80 12.59 -9.85
C ASP A 51 -0.51 12.47 -9.05
N GLY A 52 -0.52 11.65 -7.99
CA GLY A 52 0.69 11.31 -7.23
C GLY A 52 1.78 10.69 -8.09
N VAL A 53 1.43 9.73 -8.95
CA VAL A 53 2.38 9.11 -9.88
C VAL A 53 2.97 10.13 -10.84
N ARG A 54 2.12 10.96 -11.47
CA ARG A 54 2.58 12.00 -12.39
C ARG A 54 3.52 12.98 -11.70
N GLN A 55 3.16 13.50 -10.52
CA GLN A 55 4.00 14.47 -9.82
C GLN A 55 5.36 13.91 -9.43
N ILE A 56 5.47 12.64 -9.06
CA ILE A 56 6.78 12.02 -8.79
C ILE A 56 7.59 11.87 -10.08
N LEU A 57 6.97 11.36 -11.14
CA LEU A 57 7.66 11.14 -12.43
C LEU A 57 8.12 12.45 -13.07
N ASP A 58 7.30 13.50 -12.97
CA ASP A 58 7.59 14.84 -13.50
C ASP A 58 8.54 15.64 -12.59
N GLY A 59 8.92 15.10 -11.43
CA GLY A 59 9.78 15.76 -10.45
C GLY A 59 9.13 16.91 -9.68
N GLY A 60 7.80 17.07 -9.79
CA GLY A 60 7.02 18.05 -9.03
C GLY A 60 6.83 17.70 -7.55
N MET A 61 7.04 16.43 -7.19
CA MET A 61 6.97 15.95 -5.80
C MET A 61 8.05 14.88 -5.55
N SER A 62 8.73 14.97 -4.42
CA SER A 62 9.64 13.94 -3.93
C SER A 62 8.85 12.83 -3.22
N PRO A 63 9.30 11.56 -3.27
CA PRO A 63 8.73 10.50 -2.44
C PRO A 63 8.71 10.82 -0.93
N SER A 64 9.61 11.70 -0.47
CA SER A 64 9.67 12.17 0.93
C SER A 64 8.55 13.13 1.31
N ASP A 65 7.87 13.73 0.33
CA ASP A 65 6.79 14.70 0.58
C ASP A 65 5.49 13.99 0.95
N PHE A 66 5.38 12.70 0.61
CA PHE A 66 4.34 11.84 1.14
C PHE A 66 4.61 11.52 2.60
N PRO A 67 3.57 11.49 3.46
CA PRO A 67 3.76 11.00 4.81
C PRO A 67 4.21 9.55 4.78
N ARG A 68 5.10 9.19 5.72
CA ARG A 68 5.67 7.84 5.82
C ARG A 68 4.61 6.75 5.75
N ILE A 69 4.95 5.67 5.06
CA ILE A 69 4.10 4.48 4.98
C ILE A 69 4.25 3.69 6.27
N ARG A 70 3.12 3.31 6.86
CA ARG A 70 3.10 2.38 7.97
C ARG A 70 3.04 0.95 7.44
N VAL A 71 3.89 0.10 7.99
CA VAL A 71 3.97 -1.32 7.65
C VAL A 71 3.84 -2.17 8.89
N MET A 72 3.40 -3.41 8.72
CA MET A 72 3.37 -4.43 9.77
C MET A 72 4.08 -5.69 9.27
N ARG A 73 4.67 -6.45 10.20
CA ARG A 73 5.25 -7.75 9.89
C ARG A 73 4.22 -8.85 10.13
N HIS A 74 4.01 -9.71 9.14
CA HIS A 74 3.12 -10.86 9.25
C HIS A 74 3.64 -11.99 8.35
N GLU A 75 3.79 -13.19 8.95
CA GLU A 75 4.30 -14.39 8.27
C GLU A 75 5.61 -14.15 7.49
N GLY A 76 6.54 -13.42 8.10
CA GLY A 76 7.85 -13.12 7.50
C GLY A 76 7.83 -12.00 6.44
N GLN A 77 6.65 -11.53 6.02
CA GLN A 77 6.50 -10.47 5.02
C GLN A 77 6.13 -9.11 5.65
N LEU A 78 6.38 -8.03 4.90
CA LEU A 78 6.00 -6.67 5.28
C LEU A 78 4.73 -6.25 4.53
N TRP A 79 3.67 -5.99 5.29
CA TRP A 79 2.36 -5.62 4.76
C TRP A 79 2.09 -4.14 5.00
N CYS A 80 1.67 -3.45 3.95
CA CYS A 80 1.45 -2.01 3.93
C CYS A 80 0.04 -1.65 4.40
N LEU A 81 -0.06 -0.70 5.34
CA LEU A 81 -1.34 -0.17 5.82
C LEU A 81 -1.84 1.00 4.96
N ASP A 82 -0.92 1.68 4.29
CA ASP A 82 -1.17 2.87 3.47
C ASP A 82 -1.14 2.54 1.96
N ASN A 83 -1.98 1.58 1.54
CA ASN A 83 -1.97 0.96 0.20
C ASN A 83 -1.93 1.95 -0.97
N ARG A 84 -2.67 3.07 -0.90
CA ARG A 84 -2.67 4.08 -1.97
C ARG A 84 -1.30 4.72 -2.18
N ARG A 85 -0.51 4.95 -1.12
CA ARG A 85 0.84 5.52 -1.25
C ARG A 85 1.81 4.49 -1.83
N LEU A 86 1.71 3.23 -1.40
CA LEU A 86 2.50 2.15 -1.97
C LEU A 86 2.25 1.97 -3.47
N TYR A 87 0.98 2.08 -3.88
CA TYR A 87 0.58 2.04 -5.28
C TYR A 87 1.29 3.12 -6.10
N VAL A 88 1.30 4.36 -5.59
CA VAL A 88 2.01 5.48 -6.22
C VAL A 88 3.50 5.19 -6.35
N PHE A 89 4.17 4.76 -5.27
CA PHE A 89 5.61 4.54 -5.29
C PHE A 89 6.05 3.41 -6.22
N ARG A 90 5.29 2.31 -6.29
CA ARG A 90 5.58 1.22 -7.22
C ARG A 90 5.42 1.64 -8.67
N LEU A 91 4.32 2.31 -9.01
CA LEU A 91 4.11 2.80 -10.39
C LEU A 91 5.11 3.86 -10.81
N SER A 92 5.55 4.69 -9.87
CA SER A 92 6.57 5.72 -10.11
C SER A 92 8.00 5.16 -10.11
N LYS A 93 8.17 3.84 -9.92
CA LYS A 93 9.47 3.13 -9.88
C LYS A 93 10.47 3.73 -8.88
N VAL A 94 9.98 4.21 -7.74
CA VAL A 94 10.84 4.74 -6.67
C VAL A 94 11.72 3.60 -6.15
N PRO A 95 13.06 3.75 -6.11
CA PRO A 95 13.94 2.64 -5.76
C PRO A 95 13.90 2.33 -4.26
N THR A 96 13.64 3.32 -3.42
CA THR A 96 13.79 3.20 -1.96
C THR A 96 12.89 4.21 -1.24
N ILE A 97 12.22 3.75 -0.19
CA ILE A 97 11.37 4.57 0.66
C ILE A 97 11.64 4.30 2.14
N LYS A 98 11.35 5.30 2.98
CA LYS A 98 11.35 5.15 4.45
C LYS A 98 9.95 4.74 4.91
N VAL A 99 9.89 3.73 5.77
CA VAL A 99 8.65 3.19 6.33
C VAL A 99 8.72 3.11 7.86
N SER A 100 7.57 3.23 8.51
CA SER A 100 7.42 3.05 9.97
C SER A 100 6.83 1.66 10.23
N VAL A 101 7.56 0.81 10.95
CA VAL A 101 7.06 -0.50 11.38
C VAL A 101 6.20 -0.31 12.62
N VAL A 102 4.93 -0.68 12.50
CA VAL A 102 3.94 -0.61 13.55
C VAL A 102 3.84 -1.95 14.25
N ALA A 103 4.03 -1.96 15.58
CA ALA A 103 3.72 -3.16 16.37
C ALA A 103 2.22 -3.38 16.38
N THR A 104 1.79 -4.48 15.76
CA THR A 104 0.37 -4.83 15.73
C THR A 104 0.01 -5.50 17.05
N ARG A 105 -0.58 -4.76 18.00
CA ARG A 105 -1.35 -5.39 19.08
C ARG A 105 -2.69 -5.88 18.47
N CYS A 106 -2.67 -7.08 17.93
CA CYS A 106 -3.81 -8.01 17.74
C CYS A 106 -4.92 -7.75 16.69
N SER A 107 -5.14 -6.56 16.12
CA SER A 107 -6.35 -6.36 15.26
C SER A 107 -6.18 -6.67 13.76
N LEU A 108 -5.05 -6.35 13.14
CA LEU A 108 -4.87 -6.55 11.69
C LEU A 108 -4.40 -7.95 11.32
N THR A 109 -3.68 -8.63 12.21
CA THR A 109 -3.35 -10.05 12.07
C THR A 109 -4.63 -10.88 11.91
N ARG A 110 -5.69 -10.57 12.67
CA ARG A 110 -7.03 -11.17 12.52
C ARG A 110 -7.65 -10.87 11.16
N SER A 111 -7.42 -9.68 10.59
CA SER A 111 -7.96 -9.29 9.29
C SER A 111 -7.24 -9.98 8.14
N LEU A 112 -5.90 -10.10 8.20
CA LEU A 112 -5.14 -10.85 7.20
C LEU A 112 -5.49 -12.33 7.27
N SER A 113 -5.52 -12.94 8.46
CA SER A 113 -5.95 -14.33 8.63
C SER A 113 -7.42 -14.59 8.30
N ALA A 114 -8.25 -13.56 8.15
CA ALA A 114 -9.67 -13.69 7.81
C ALA A 114 -9.92 -13.76 6.29
N PHE A 115 -8.94 -13.39 5.46
CA PHE A 115 -9.05 -13.60 4.03
C PHE A 115 -8.95 -15.11 3.73
N PRO A 116 -9.73 -15.61 2.75
CA PRO A 116 -9.58 -16.99 2.33
C PRO A 116 -8.15 -17.22 1.78
N PRO A 117 -7.50 -18.37 2.06
CA PRO A 117 -6.07 -18.55 1.83
C PRO A 117 -5.62 -18.26 0.39
N ASN A 118 -6.46 -18.57 -0.59
CA ASN A 118 -6.17 -18.33 -2.00
C ASN A 118 -5.99 -16.84 -2.34
N VAL A 119 -6.73 -15.95 -1.68
CA VAL A 119 -6.64 -14.49 -1.90
C VAL A 119 -5.36 -13.94 -1.29
N LEU A 120 -4.98 -14.40 -0.10
CA LEU A 120 -3.72 -14.00 0.54
C LEU A 120 -2.50 -14.42 -0.27
N VAL A 121 -2.52 -15.64 -0.83
CA VAL A 121 -1.42 -16.13 -1.67
C VAL A 121 -1.22 -15.21 -2.87
N GLU A 122 -2.29 -14.79 -3.55
CA GLU A 122 -2.21 -13.86 -4.67
C GLU A 122 -1.67 -12.48 -4.24
N MET A 123 -2.20 -11.92 -3.14
CA MET A 123 -1.77 -10.62 -2.60
C MET A 123 -0.33 -10.63 -2.05
N SER A 124 0.17 -11.80 -1.65
CA SER A 124 1.54 -11.99 -1.16
C SER A 124 2.60 -11.98 -2.28
N THR A 125 2.19 -11.96 -3.55
CA THR A 125 3.12 -11.87 -4.68
C THR A 125 3.66 -10.44 -4.82
N ALA A 126 4.92 -10.32 -5.26
CA ALA A 126 5.52 -9.00 -5.48
C ALA A 126 4.83 -8.23 -6.63
N GLU A 127 4.30 -8.95 -7.63
CA GLU A 127 3.65 -8.39 -8.82
C GLU A 127 2.19 -7.96 -8.58
N PHE A 128 1.63 -8.27 -7.42
CA PHE A 128 0.26 -7.90 -7.10
C PHE A 128 0.06 -6.38 -7.13
N PHE A 129 -1.00 -5.94 -7.79
CA PHE A 129 -1.53 -4.58 -7.71
C PHE A 129 -3.02 -4.61 -7.42
N PRO A 130 -3.51 -3.82 -6.45
CA PRO A 130 -4.93 -3.72 -6.19
C PRO A 130 -5.67 -3.03 -7.35
N LEU A 131 -6.95 -3.34 -7.49
CA LEU A 131 -7.86 -2.64 -8.38
C LEU A 131 -8.13 -1.24 -7.86
N VAL A 132 -8.02 -0.24 -8.73
CA VAL A 132 -8.29 1.16 -8.41
C VAL A 132 -9.73 1.50 -8.79
N ILE A 133 -10.56 1.85 -7.81
CA ILE A 133 -11.96 2.22 -8.02
C ILE A 133 -12.20 3.72 -7.89
N TRP A 134 -12.95 4.28 -8.84
CA TRP A 134 -13.43 5.66 -8.80
C TRP A 134 -14.71 5.70 -7.98
N ALA A 135 -14.71 6.46 -6.89
CA ALA A 135 -15.89 6.55 -6.05
C ALA A 135 -17.00 7.36 -6.75
N HIS A 136 -17.90 6.65 -7.45
CA HIS A 136 -19.32 6.94 -7.46
C HIS A 136 -20.02 5.68 -6.97
N LYS A 137 -20.53 5.71 -5.73
CA LYS A 137 -21.11 4.59 -4.97
C LYS A 137 -20.12 3.46 -4.62
N VAL A 138 -19.76 3.38 -3.33
CA VAL A 138 -19.40 2.11 -2.71
C VAL A 138 -20.39 1.90 -1.57
N GLN A 139 -21.49 1.21 -1.86
CA GLN A 139 -22.13 0.40 -0.83
C GLN A 139 -21.25 -0.83 -0.68
N SER A 140 -20.79 -1.04 0.55
CA SER A 140 -20.03 -2.22 0.94
C SER A 140 -20.84 -3.48 0.69
N THR A 141 -20.40 -4.32 -0.23
CA THR A 141 -20.76 -5.74 -0.21
C THR A 141 -19.55 -6.59 -0.58
N LEU A 142 -19.26 -7.56 0.29
CA LEU A 142 -18.49 -8.75 -0.03
C LEU A 142 -19.15 -9.43 -1.24
N ALA A 143 -18.64 -9.18 -2.44
CA ALA A 143 -18.70 -10.05 -3.61
C ALA A 143 -18.38 -9.21 -4.83
N SER A 144 -17.23 -9.44 -5.45
CA SER A 144 -17.08 -9.26 -6.89
C SER A 144 -15.97 -10.17 -7.39
N PHE A 145 -16.37 -11.42 -7.52
CA PHE A 145 -15.72 -12.47 -8.27
C PHE A 145 -15.97 -12.17 -9.76
N THR A 146 -15.00 -11.57 -10.46
CA THR A 146 -14.68 -11.83 -11.88
C THR A 146 -13.46 -11.01 -12.30
N ARG A 147 -12.33 -11.71 -12.41
CA ARG A 147 -11.12 -11.27 -13.09
C ARG A 147 -11.40 -11.25 -14.59
N MET A 148 -11.35 -10.08 -15.24
CA MET A 148 -11.18 -10.05 -16.70
C MET A 148 -10.41 -8.81 -17.20
N MET A 149 -9.20 -9.13 -17.66
CA MET A 149 -8.44 -8.54 -18.78
C MET A 149 -7.92 -7.10 -18.72
N ARG A 150 -6.58 -7.05 -18.83
CA ARG A 150 -5.78 -6.09 -19.63
C ARG A 150 -6.28 -4.64 -19.60
N ILE A 151 -5.73 -3.87 -18.67
CA ILE A 151 -5.73 -2.42 -18.80
C ILE A 151 -4.78 -2.07 -19.95
N TRP A 152 -5.35 -1.73 -21.09
CA TRP A 152 -4.68 -1.00 -22.17
C TRP A 152 -4.47 0.44 -21.69
N ILE A 153 -3.20 0.84 -21.48
CA ILE A 153 -2.81 2.22 -21.23
C ILE A 153 -2.36 2.78 -22.59
N PRO A 154 -3.08 3.73 -23.22
CA PRO A 154 -2.61 4.38 -24.42
C PRO A 154 -1.33 5.18 -24.10
N GLY A 155 -0.22 4.83 -24.76
CA GLY A 155 1.06 5.53 -24.64
C GLY A 155 2.11 4.87 -23.72
N TYR A 156 1.88 3.66 -23.21
CA TYR A 156 2.84 2.96 -22.34
C TYR A 156 3.30 1.63 -22.96
N HIS A 157 4.44 1.64 -23.64
CA HIS A 157 5.13 0.42 -24.08
C HIS A 157 6.04 -0.04 -22.93
N VAL A 158 5.64 -1.09 -22.20
CA VAL A 158 6.57 -1.79 -21.32
C VAL A 158 7.42 -2.68 -22.24
N ASP A 159 8.68 -2.33 -22.41
CA ASP A 159 9.61 -3.19 -23.14
C ASP A 159 9.75 -4.54 -22.43
N SER A 160 9.17 -5.58 -23.04
CA SER A 160 9.24 -6.99 -22.60
C SER A 160 10.65 -7.59 -22.70
N SER A 161 11.68 -6.80 -23.03
CA SER A 161 13.05 -7.25 -23.26
C SER A 161 13.87 -7.48 -21.97
N LEU A 162 13.34 -7.15 -20.79
CA LEU A 162 13.99 -7.46 -19.50
C LEU A 162 13.57 -8.81 -18.87
N LEU A 163 12.71 -9.58 -19.54
CA LEU A 163 12.25 -10.91 -19.08
C LEU A 163 13.10 -12.09 -19.58
N SER A 164 14.29 -11.85 -20.13
CA SER A 164 15.21 -12.93 -20.48
C SER A 164 16.65 -12.57 -20.11
N SER A 165 17.08 -12.97 -18.92
CA SER A 165 18.40 -13.59 -18.68
C SER A 165 18.66 -13.76 -17.18
N LYS A 166 18.78 -15.03 -16.78
CA LYS A 166 19.57 -15.64 -15.69
C LYS A 166 18.86 -16.97 -15.35
N ARG A 167 18.93 -17.94 -16.26
CA ARG A 167 19.92 -19.03 -16.27
C ARG A 167 20.10 -19.65 -14.89
N LEU A 168 19.46 -20.81 -14.79
CA LEU A 168 19.83 -21.97 -13.97
C LEU A 168 21.34 -22.12 -13.83
N GLY A 169 21.80 -22.22 -12.59
CA GLY A 169 23.00 -22.95 -12.19
C GLY A 169 22.61 -23.61 -10.86
N GLU A 170 22.11 -24.83 -10.89
CA GLU A 170 22.90 -26.05 -10.64
C GLU A 170 23.66 -25.97 -9.32
N CYS A 171 22.97 -26.38 -8.25
CA CYS A 171 23.59 -26.92 -7.06
C CYS A 171 23.95 -28.39 -7.36
N VAL A 172 25.24 -28.69 -7.39
CA VAL A 172 25.75 -30.06 -7.27
C VAL A 172 26.78 -30.05 -6.14
N LEU A 173 26.43 -30.82 -5.10
CA LEU A 173 27.20 -31.40 -3.99
C LEU A 173 28.37 -30.60 -3.38
#